data_AF-A0A7S2G0T6-F1
#
_entry.id   AF-A0A7S2G0T6-F1
#
_cell.length_a   1.000
_cell.length_b   1.000
_cell.length_c   1.000
_cell.angle_alpha   90.00
_cell.angle_beta   90.00
_cell.angle_gamma   90.00
#
_symmetry.space_group_name_H-M   'P 1'
#
loop_
_entity.id
_entity.type
_entity.pdbx_description
1 polymer ?
#
loop_
_entity_poly.entity_id
_entity_poly.type
_entity_poly.pdbx_seq_one_letter_code
_entity_poly.pdbx_strand_id
1 'polypeptide(L)'
;APVRQTLRTVSSLDPSRGATERPHRHAAYDMGNELCACFGDGDQTDNDKPSDTKLLQRFKAKLKQGIQCTKISKDRPQTEIKLILVEPGTIKITGVDKDVSGDPECADEMTDKMGIRQATDPDPHMAHFAGSQVLRDNLDPRQAMKAFILEGPNKKMINLVAKSDAEAQLMISGFKLLFAEARKE
;
A
#
# COMPACT_ATOMS: atom_id res chain seq x y z
N ALA A 1 -63.82 -2.96 -21.61
CA ALA A 1 -64.11 -2.41 -22.95
C ALA A 1 -63.62 -0.98 -23.02
N PRO A 2 -63.08 -0.54 -24.17
CA PRO A 2 -62.04 0.49 -24.26
C PRO A 2 -62.56 1.83 -24.78
N VAL A 3 -61.85 2.92 -24.49
CA VAL A 3 -61.89 4.11 -25.35
C VAL A 3 -60.46 4.52 -25.69
N ARG A 4 -60.08 4.13 -26.91
CA ARG A 4 -59.03 4.73 -27.75
C ARG A 4 -59.33 6.20 -27.99
N GLN A 5 -58.28 7.00 -28.15
CA GLN A 5 -58.00 7.90 -29.29
C GLN A 5 -56.98 8.97 -28.86
N THR A 6 -55.98 9.43 -29.61
CA THR A 6 -55.28 9.06 -30.87
C THR A 6 -54.23 10.17 -31.06
N LEU A 7 -53.05 9.80 -31.62
CA LEU A 7 -52.31 10.51 -32.69
C LEU A 7 -52.00 12.02 -32.51
N ARG A 8 -50.84 12.60 -32.79
CA ARG A 8 -49.68 12.41 -33.69
C ARG A 8 -48.62 13.38 -33.07
N THR A 9 -47.33 13.35 -33.37
CA THR A 9 -46.78 13.80 -34.64
C THR A 9 -45.30 13.43 -34.70
N VAL A 10 -44.93 12.86 -35.83
CA VAL A 10 -43.58 12.70 -36.37
C VAL A 10 -42.94 14.05 -36.65
N SER A 11 -41.66 14.23 -36.31
CA SER A 11 -40.75 15.05 -37.11
C SER A 11 -39.37 14.39 -37.14
N SER A 12 -39.05 13.99 -38.36
CA SER A 12 -37.81 13.42 -38.87
C SER A 12 -36.80 14.50 -39.23
N LEU A 13 -35.50 14.10 -39.25
CA LEU A 13 -34.35 14.69 -39.97
C LEU A 13 -33.84 16.02 -39.36
N ASP A 14 -32.55 16.29 -39.18
CA ASP A 14 -31.35 15.94 -39.96
C ASP A 14 -30.08 16.18 -39.07
N PRO A 15 -28.97 15.43 -39.22
CA PRO A 15 -27.72 15.69 -38.51
C PRO A 15 -26.79 16.55 -39.37
N SER A 16 -26.63 17.84 -39.06
CA SER A 16 -25.61 18.68 -39.68
C SER A 16 -25.27 19.92 -38.86
N ARG A 17 -23.98 19.98 -38.46
CA ARG A 17 -23.19 21.19 -38.17
C ARG A 17 -23.49 22.00 -36.91
N GLY A 18 -22.60 21.84 -35.95
CA GLY A 18 -22.35 22.78 -34.87
C GLY A 18 -21.01 22.47 -34.21
N ALA A 19 -19.91 22.80 -34.90
CA ALA A 19 -18.58 22.80 -34.31
C ALA A 19 -18.59 23.76 -33.12
N THR A 20 -18.50 23.21 -31.92
CA THR A 20 -18.10 23.94 -30.72
C THR A 20 -16.99 23.11 -30.08
N GLU A 21 -15.77 23.58 -30.30
CA GLU A 21 -14.57 23.16 -29.58
C GLU A 21 -14.89 23.14 -28.09
N ARG A 22 -14.98 21.94 -27.51
CA ARG A 22 -14.99 21.79 -26.06
C ARG A 22 -13.53 21.90 -25.63
N PRO A 23 -13.15 22.88 -24.80
CA PRO A 23 -11.79 22.96 -24.31
C PRO A 23 -11.53 21.70 -23.49
N HIS A 24 -10.46 20.98 -23.84
CA HIS A 24 -9.84 19.99 -22.98
C HIS A 24 -9.53 20.67 -21.64
N ARG A 25 -10.42 20.53 -20.66
CA ARG A 25 -10.07 20.73 -19.27
C ARG A 25 -9.12 19.60 -18.91
N HIS A 26 -7.83 19.85 -19.07
CA HIS A 26 -6.81 19.24 -18.25
C HIS A 26 -7.23 19.47 -16.79
N ALA A 27 -7.87 18.48 -16.19
CA ALA A 27 -7.84 18.35 -14.74
C ALA A 27 -6.39 18.00 -14.41
N ALA A 28 -5.56 19.04 -14.28
CA ALA A 28 -4.36 18.94 -13.50
C ALA A 28 -4.82 18.56 -12.10
N TYR A 29 -4.71 17.28 -11.76
CA TYR A 29 -4.73 16.86 -10.38
C TYR A 29 -3.53 17.50 -9.74
N ASP A 30 -3.78 18.61 -9.04
CA ASP A 30 -2.87 19.19 -8.07
C ASP A 30 -2.73 18.14 -6.96
N MET A 31 -1.86 17.15 -7.16
CA MET A 31 -1.38 16.27 -6.09
C MET A 31 -0.33 17.03 -5.26
N GLY A 32 -0.75 18.20 -4.80
CA GLY A 32 -0.05 19.03 -3.84
C GLY A 32 -0.31 18.50 -2.44
N ASN A 33 0.67 17.74 -1.94
CA ASN A 33 1.25 18.04 -0.64
C ASN A 33 0.42 17.79 0.64
N GLU A 34 -0.23 16.63 0.78
CA GLU A 34 -0.74 16.14 2.08
C GLU A 34 0.04 14.95 2.66
N LEU A 35 1.31 14.77 2.27
CA LEU A 35 2.17 13.71 2.82
C LEU A 35 2.85 14.07 4.16
N CYS A 36 2.49 15.19 4.79
CA CYS A 36 3.28 15.75 5.89
C CYS A 36 2.44 16.33 7.04
N ALA A 37 1.58 15.51 7.67
CA ALA A 37 0.87 15.94 8.88
C ALA A 37 0.74 14.87 9.99
N CYS A 38 1.35 13.69 9.86
CA CYS A 38 1.33 12.67 10.93
C CYS A 38 2.58 12.66 11.82
N PHE A 39 3.50 13.63 11.67
CA PHE A 39 4.70 13.75 12.49
C PHE A 39 5.04 15.24 12.69
N GLY A 40 4.30 15.96 13.55
CA GLY A 40 4.73 17.27 14.06
C GLY A 40 5.83 17.11 15.11
N ASP A 41 6.67 18.10 15.44
CA ASP A 41 6.92 19.43 14.90
C ASP A 41 8.39 19.73 15.25
N GLY A 42 9.13 20.36 14.35
CA GLY A 42 10.54 20.65 14.59
C GLY A 42 11.24 21.20 13.36
N ASP A 43 11.05 22.51 13.18
CA ASP A 43 11.78 23.41 12.31
C ASP A 43 11.39 23.41 10.81
N GLN A 44 10.67 24.47 10.44
CA GLN A 44 10.44 24.87 9.06
C GLN A 44 11.64 25.64 8.54
N THR A 45 12.42 25.02 7.66
CA THR A 45 12.91 25.66 6.43
C THR A 45 13.34 24.58 5.43
N ASP A 46 13.14 24.93 4.16
CA ASP A 46 13.46 24.20 2.95
C ASP A 46 12.49 23.13 2.44
N ASN A 47 12.11 23.41 1.19
CA ASN A 47 11.30 22.64 0.25
C ASN A 47 12.07 21.39 -0.23
N ASP A 48 12.78 20.74 0.68
CA ASP A 48 13.59 19.57 0.41
C ASP A 48 12.78 18.33 0.73
N LYS A 49 12.49 17.55 -0.32
CA LYS A 49 12.17 16.14 -0.12
C LYS A 49 13.22 15.57 0.83
N PRO A 50 12.83 14.96 1.96
CA PRO A 50 13.80 14.45 2.92
C PRO A 50 14.76 13.54 2.16
N SER A 51 16.06 13.83 2.21
CA SER A 51 17.05 13.00 1.53
C SER A 51 16.86 11.54 1.92
N ASP A 52 17.02 10.62 0.98
CA ASP A 52 16.80 9.17 1.21
C ASP A 52 17.54 8.67 2.46
N THR A 53 18.70 9.25 2.76
CA THR A 53 19.47 9.00 3.99
C THR A 53 18.72 9.40 5.28
N LYS A 54 18.11 10.61 5.32
CA LYS A 54 17.32 11.06 6.47
C LYS A 54 16.06 10.20 6.65
N LEU A 55 15.41 9.81 5.54
CA LEU A 55 14.25 8.94 5.56
C LEU A 55 14.61 7.55 6.11
N LEU A 56 15.70 6.95 5.63
CA LEU A 56 16.19 5.66 6.10
C LEU A 56 16.56 5.69 7.59
N GLN A 57 17.25 6.73 8.06
CA GLN A 57 17.59 6.86 9.48
C GLN A 57 16.35 6.95 10.37
N ARG A 58 15.37 7.78 9.99
CA ARG A 58 14.07 7.90 10.71
C ARG A 58 13.30 6.58 10.68
N PHE A 59 13.29 5.91 9.53
CA PHE A 59 12.64 4.62 9.38
C PHE A 59 13.28 3.55 10.27
N LYS A 60 14.61 3.43 10.28
CA LYS A 60 15.35 2.55 11.19
C LYS A 60 15.02 2.82 12.65
N ALA A 61 14.98 4.09 13.07
CA ALA A 61 14.62 4.45 14.44
C ALA A 61 13.20 3.99 14.81
N LYS A 62 12.21 4.24 13.94
CA LYS A 62 10.83 3.79 14.14
C LYS A 62 10.73 2.26 14.13
N LEU A 63 11.46 1.59 13.25
CA LEU A 63 11.50 0.14 13.14
C LEU A 63 12.17 -0.52 14.35
N LYS A 64 13.19 0.09 14.95
CA LYS A 64 13.77 -0.35 16.23
C LYS A 64 12.78 -0.23 17.40
N GLN A 65 11.89 0.79 17.38
CA GLN A 65 10.83 0.95 18.38
C GLN A 65 9.68 -0.05 18.20
N GLY A 66 9.52 -0.58 16.99
CA GLY A 66 8.46 -1.53 16.63
C GLY A 66 7.29 -0.85 15.94
N ILE A 67 7.06 -1.19 14.67
CA ILE A 67 5.95 -0.66 13.89
C ILE A 67 4.79 -1.65 13.93
N GLN A 68 3.61 -1.18 14.34
CA GLN A 68 2.41 -1.99 14.41
C GLN A 68 1.74 -2.13 13.03
N CYS A 69 1.34 -3.35 12.68
CA CYS A 69 0.60 -3.67 11.47
C CYS A 69 -0.42 -4.79 11.74
N THR A 70 -1.48 -4.85 10.94
CA THR A 70 -2.41 -5.99 10.96
C THR A 70 -1.92 -7.06 9.98
N LYS A 71 -1.66 -8.27 10.47
CA LYS A 71 -1.32 -9.44 9.64
C LYS A 71 -2.59 -10.14 9.14
N ILE A 72 -2.63 -10.44 7.85
CA ILE A 72 -3.69 -11.23 7.22
C ILE A 72 -3.12 -12.59 6.81
N SER A 73 -3.79 -13.66 7.19
CA SER A 73 -3.39 -15.05 6.88
C SER A 73 -4.58 -15.79 6.28
N LYS A 74 -4.32 -16.84 5.49
CA LYS A 74 -5.39 -17.63 4.86
C LYS A 74 -6.25 -18.37 5.89
N ASP A 75 -5.58 -19.08 6.80
CA ASP A 75 -6.21 -20.05 7.71
C ASP A 75 -6.24 -19.55 9.17
N ARG A 76 -5.89 -18.27 9.40
CA ARG A 76 -5.79 -17.70 10.75
C ARG A 76 -6.47 -16.32 10.82
N PRO A 77 -7.06 -15.97 11.98
CA PRO A 77 -7.68 -14.67 12.16
C PRO A 77 -6.65 -13.55 12.01
N GLN A 78 -7.13 -12.37 11.59
CA GLN A 78 -6.31 -11.17 11.55
C GLN A 78 -5.70 -10.91 12.94
N THR A 79 -4.41 -10.60 12.96
CA THR A 79 -3.64 -10.45 14.20
C THR A 79 -2.79 -9.20 14.12
N GLU A 80 -2.84 -8.38 15.18
CA GLU A 80 -1.96 -7.23 15.33
C GLU A 80 -0.53 -7.70 15.67
N ILE A 81 0.42 -7.26 14.85
CA ILE A 81 1.84 -7.58 14.99
C ILE A 81 2.69 -6.31 15.10
N LYS A 82 3.91 -6.46 15.59
CA LYS A 82 4.98 -5.47 15.53
C LYS A 82 6.14 -6.01 14.71
N LEU A 83 6.60 -5.18 13.76
CA LEU A 83 7.84 -5.37 13.02
C LEU A 83 8.96 -4.63 13.75
N ILE A 84 10.01 -5.35 14.15
CA ILE A 84 11.12 -4.79 14.92
C ILE A 84 12.43 -5.07 14.18
N LEU A 85 13.25 -4.03 13.96
CA LEU A 85 14.62 -4.21 13.47
C LEU A 85 15.54 -4.53 14.64
N VAL A 86 16.15 -5.71 14.61
CA VAL A 86 17.13 -6.19 15.60
C VAL A 86 18.50 -6.27 14.94
N GLU A 87 19.53 -5.84 15.65
CA GLU A 87 20.91 -5.94 15.16
C GLU A 87 21.35 -7.41 15.14
N PRO A 88 22.02 -7.88 14.07
CA PRO A 88 22.75 -7.10 13.05
C PRO A 88 21.98 -6.74 11.76
N GLY A 89 20.65 -6.82 11.71
CA GLY A 89 19.88 -6.58 10.47
C GLY A 89 18.77 -7.59 10.24
N THR A 90 18.12 -8.01 11.32
CA THR A 90 17.04 -8.99 11.30
C THR A 90 15.72 -8.30 11.57
N ILE A 91 14.71 -8.55 10.74
CA ILE A 91 13.33 -8.16 10.99
C ILE A 91 12.68 -9.24 11.84
N LYS A 92 12.40 -8.89 13.09
CA LYS A 92 11.67 -9.71 14.03
C LYS A 92 10.19 -9.38 13.98
N ILE A 93 9.35 -10.40 13.96
CA ILE A 93 7.89 -10.27 13.92
C ILE A 93 7.31 -10.79 15.23
N THR A 94 6.66 -9.91 15.98
CA THR A 94 6.08 -10.25 17.28
C THR A 94 4.59 -9.90 17.28
N GLY A 95 3.77 -10.62 18.04
CA GLY A 95 2.38 -10.24 18.23
C GLY A 95 2.26 -9.15 19.28
N VAL A 96 1.28 -8.27 19.13
CA VAL A 96 0.99 -7.22 20.13
C VAL A 96 0.32 -7.83 21.36
N ASP A 97 -0.73 -8.64 21.12
CA ASP A 97 -1.60 -9.19 22.17
C ASP A 97 -1.69 -10.73 22.16
N LYS A 98 -1.09 -11.37 21.15
CA LYS A 98 -1.12 -12.84 20.97
C LYS A 98 0.26 -13.35 20.68
N ASP A 99 0.57 -14.54 21.17
CA ASP A 99 1.82 -15.20 20.78
C ASP A 99 1.74 -15.61 19.29
N VAL A 100 2.71 -15.15 18.51
CA VAL A 100 2.88 -15.51 17.09
C VAL A 100 4.06 -16.46 16.90
N SER A 101 4.70 -16.93 17.98
CA SER A 101 5.88 -17.81 17.96
C SER A 101 5.65 -19.14 17.22
N GLY A 102 4.39 -19.58 17.09
CA GLY A 102 3.98 -20.75 16.31
C GLY A 102 3.55 -20.45 14.86
N ASP A 103 3.74 -19.23 14.38
CA ASP A 103 3.45 -18.86 12.99
C ASP A 103 4.72 -18.95 12.11
N PRO A 104 4.78 -19.91 11.16
CA PRO A 104 5.94 -20.01 10.28
C PRO A 104 6.11 -18.77 9.40
N GLU A 105 5.02 -18.02 9.13
CA GLU A 105 5.07 -16.76 8.40
C GLU A 105 5.72 -15.64 9.24
N CYS A 106 5.75 -15.75 10.57
CA CYS A 106 6.34 -14.76 11.47
C CYS A 106 7.77 -15.09 11.91
N ALA A 107 8.42 -16.12 11.33
CA ALA A 107 9.82 -16.38 11.65
C ALA A 107 10.70 -15.18 11.26
N ASP A 108 11.72 -14.92 12.08
CA ASP A 108 12.66 -13.82 11.93
C ASP A 108 13.46 -13.95 10.63
N GLU A 109 13.62 -12.84 9.90
CA GLU A 109 14.26 -12.83 8.58
C GLU A 109 15.34 -11.75 8.47
N MET A 110 16.42 -12.05 7.75
CA MET A 110 17.50 -11.07 7.50
C MET A 110 17.10 -10.09 6.38
N THR A 111 17.40 -8.80 6.56
CA THR A 111 16.99 -7.73 5.63
C THR A 111 17.57 -7.85 4.22
N ASP A 112 18.74 -8.49 4.07
CA ASP A 112 19.40 -8.72 2.79
C ASP A 112 18.61 -9.66 1.87
N LYS A 113 17.86 -10.61 2.46
CA LYS A 113 17.07 -11.65 1.78
C LYS A 113 15.60 -11.31 1.61
N MET A 114 15.18 -10.13 2.06
CA MET A 114 13.77 -9.71 2.00
C MET A 114 13.48 -8.80 0.81
N GLY A 115 12.21 -8.79 0.42
CA GLY A 115 11.60 -7.87 -0.54
C GLY A 115 10.33 -7.24 0.04
N ILE A 116 9.86 -6.17 -0.60
CA ILE A 116 8.58 -5.54 -0.27
C ILE A 116 7.89 -5.04 -1.53
N ARG A 117 6.56 -5.14 -1.55
CA ARG A 117 5.71 -4.56 -2.58
C ARG A 117 4.39 -4.07 -2.01
N GLN A 118 3.73 -3.19 -2.74
CA GLN A 118 2.34 -2.83 -2.42
C GLN A 118 1.43 -4.00 -2.81
N ALA A 119 0.31 -4.18 -2.11
CA ALA A 119 -0.66 -5.20 -2.47
C ALA A 119 -1.31 -4.96 -3.84
N THR A 120 -1.33 -3.72 -4.32
CA THR A 120 -1.81 -3.35 -5.65
C THR A 120 -0.79 -3.62 -6.76
N ASP A 121 0.47 -3.85 -6.41
CA ASP A 121 1.51 -4.18 -7.39
C ASP A 121 1.28 -5.60 -7.95
N PRO A 122 1.58 -5.83 -9.25
CA PRO A 122 1.48 -7.14 -9.86
C PRO A 122 2.27 -8.21 -9.09
N ASP A 123 1.68 -9.38 -8.92
CA ASP A 123 2.37 -10.50 -8.27
C ASP A 123 3.46 -11.06 -9.20
N PRO A 124 4.74 -11.13 -8.76
CA PRO A 124 5.83 -11.63 -9.59
C PRO A 124 5.69 -13.12 -9.94
N HIS A 125 4.89 -13.87 -9.18
CA HIS A 125 4.58 -15.28 -9.42
C HIS A 125 3.27 -15.47 -10.20
N MET A 126 2.42 -14.44 -10.28
CA MET A 126 1.16 -14.45 -11.00
C MET A 126 0.90 -13.07 -11.64
N ALA A 127 1.57 -12.80 -12.77
CA ALA A 127 1.59 -11.49 -13.41
C ALA A 127 0.21 -10.90 -13.78
N HIS A 128 -0.85 -11.72 -13.80
CA HIS A 128 -2.22 -11.30 -14.08
C HIS A 128 -2.99 -10.77 -12.87
N PHE A 129 -2.46 -10.91 -11.65
CA PHE A 129 -3.16 -10.54 -10.44
C PHE A 129 -2.31 -9.62 -9.56
N ALA A 130 -2.96 -8.62 -8.97
CA ALA A 130 -2.37 -7.82 -7.90
C ALA A 130 -2.39 -8.60 -6.58
N GLY A 131 -1.36 -8.39 -5.76
CA GLY A 131 -1.30 -8.91 -4.40
C GLY A 131 -1.18 -10.43 -4.30
N SER A 132 -1.06 -10.95 -3.08
CA SER A 132 -1.12 -12.39 -2.86
C SER A 132 -2.56 -12.90 -2.96
N GLN A 133 -2.74 -14.21 -3.16
CA GLN A 133 -4.07 -14.82 -3.10
C GLN A 133 -4.77 -14.56 -1.77
N VAL A 134 -4.02 -14.58 -0.66
CA VAL A 134 -4.55 -14.33 0.69
C VAL A 134 -5.19 -12.95 0.79
N LEU A 135 -4.53 -11.93 0.24
CA LEU A 135 -5.09 -10.57 0.22
C LEU A 135 -6.32 -10.49 -0.67
N ARG A 136 -6.34 -11.14 -1.84
CA ARG A 136 -7.52 -11.14 -2.70
C ARG A 136 -8.74 -11.78 -2.03
N ASP A 137 -8.51 -12.84 -1.25
CA ASP A 137 -9.59 -13.59 -0.61
C ASP A 137 -10.06 -12.94 0.71
N ASN A 138 -9.20 -12.19 1.41
CA ASN A 138 -9.46 -11.74 2.78
C ASN A 138 -9.35 -10.22 3.02
N LEU A 139 -8.87 -9.43 2.05
CA LEU A 139 -8.73 -7.98 2.19
C LEU A 139 -9.97 -7.25 1.66
N ASP A 140 -10.51 -6.32 2.46
CA ASP A 140 -11.52 -5.38 1.99
C ASP A 140 -10.90 -4.47 0.90
N PRO A 141 -11.54 -4.30 -0.27
CA PRO A 141 -11.06 -3.39 -1.32
C PRO A 141 -10.69 -1.98 -0.84
N ARG A 142 -11.34 -1.47 0.21
CA ARG A 142 -11.04 -0.15 0.83
C ARG A 142 -9.68 -0.11 1.53
N GLN A 143 -9.13 -1.26 1.86
CA GLN A 143 -7.82 -1.39 2.52
C GLN A 143 -6.68 -1.69 1.52
N ALA A 144 -6.98 -1.87 0.22
CA ALA A 144 -6.00 -2.24 -0.80
C ALA A 144 -4.77 -1.33 -0.82
N MET A 145 -4.96 -0.01 -0.74
CA MET A 145 -3.86 0.97 -0.74
C MET A 145 -3.02 0.91 0.54
N LYS A 146 -3.61 0.48 1.66
CA LYS A 146 -2.94 0.33 2.96
C LYS A 146 -2.18 -0.99 3.08
N ALA A 147 -2.43 -1.93 2.17
CA ALA A 147 -1.89 -3.27 2.23
C ALA A 147 -0.57 -3.37 1.49
N PHE A 148 0.36 -4.12 2.07
CA PHE A 148 1.69 -4.37 1.52
C PHE A 148 2.12 -5.80 1.88
N ILE A 149 3.10 -6.30 1.15
CA ILE A 149 3.56 -7.67 1.26
C ILE A 149 5.06 -7.65 1.51
N LEU A 150 5.48 -8.27 2.61
CA LEU A 150 6.88 -8.60 2.83
C LEU A 150 7.17 -9.97 2.23
N GLU A 151 8.16 -10.03 1.37
CA GLU A 151 8.60 -11.24 0.70
C GLU A 151 9.87 -11.72 1.39
N GLY A 152 9.79 -12.87 2.05
CA GLY A 152 10.94 -13.55 2.63
C GLY A 152 11.57 -14.55 1.66
N PRO A 153 12.67 -15.20 2.07
CA PRO A 153 13.25 -16.30 1.32
C PRO A 153 12.25 -17.45 1.12
N ASN A 154 12.49 -18.29 0.11
CA ASN A 154 11.65 -19.45 -0.21
C ASN A 154 10.18 -19.14 -0.54
N LYS A 155 9.89 -17.96 -1.12
CA LYS A 155 8.53 -17.50 -1.48
C LYS A 155 7.59 -17.34 -0.28
N LYS A 156 8.15 -17.18 0.93
CA LYS A 156 7.37 -16.82 2.12
C LYS A 156 6.80 -15.41 1.92
N MET A 157 5.49 -15.26 2.07
CA MET A 157 4.82 -13.97 1.93
C MET A 157 4.11 -13.62 3.22
N ILE A 158 4.32 -12.40 3.70
CA ILE A 158 3.68 -11.89 4.90
C ILE A 158 2.79 -10.73 4.46
N ASN A 159 1.48 -10.94 4.56
CA ASN A 159 0.49 -9.99 4.10
C ASN A 159 0.11 -9.05 5.25
N LEU A 160 0.33 -7.76 5.05
CA LEU A 160 0.24 -6.75 6.09
C LEU A 160 -0.65 -5.59 5.66
N VAL A 161 -1.32 -4.97 6.64
CA VAL A 161 -2.11 -3.76 6.46
C VAL A 161 -1.60 -2.70 7.44
N ALA A 162 -1.29 -1.51 6.92
CA ALA A 162 -0.93 -0.34 7.71
C ALA A 162 -2.19 0.41 8.20
N LYS A 163 -2.04 1.33 9.16
CA LYS A 163 -3.18 2.10 9.70
C LYS A 163 -3.75 3.06 8.65
N SER A 164 -2.88 3.65 7.82
CA SER A 164 -3.23 4.59 6.76
C SER A 164 -2.45 4.32 5.46
N ASP A 165 -2.93 4.89 4.35
CA ASP A 165 -2.25 4.82 3.04
C ASP A 165 -0.88 5.52 3.11
N ALA A 166 -0.82 6.70 3.73
CA ALA A 166 0.44 7.40 3.99
C ALA A 166 1.44 6.55 4.78
N GLU A 167 0.97 5.81 5.79
CA GLU A 167 1.85 4.90 6.54
C GLU A 167 2.32 3.73 5.67
N ALA A 168 1.45 3.13 4.85
CA ALA A 168 1.84 2.07 3.92
C ALA A 168 2.92 2.53 2.93
N GLN A 169 2.79 3.73 2.36
CA GLN A 169 3.78 4.30 1.44
C GLN A 169 5.13 4.57 2.12
N LEU A 170 5.10 5.09 3.36
CA LEU A 170 6.31 5.28 4.16
C LEU A 170 6.98 3.94 4.50
N MET A 171 6.19 2.91 4.84
CA MET A 171 6.69 1.56 5.10
C MET A 171 7.36 0.97 3.86
N ILE A 172 6.69 1.01 2.71
CA ILE A 172 7.23 0.50 1.44
C ILE A 172 8.54 1.21 1.08
N SER A 173 8.55 2.53 1.14
CA SER A 173 9.74 3.33 0.79
C SER A 173 10.89 3.08 1.76
N GLY A 174 10.60 3.04 3.07
CA GLY A 174 11.58 2.78 4.11
C GLY A 174 12.21 1.39 3.99
N PHE A 175 11.41 0.35 3.77
CA PHE A 175 11.91 -1.01 3.56
C PHE A 175 12.71 -1.14 2.25
N LYS A 176 12.28 -0.51 1.15
CA LYS A 176 13.06 -0.50 -0.10
C LYS A 176 14.46 0.07 0.11
N LEU A 177 14.59 1.18 0.85
CA LEU A 177 15.88 1.77 1.19
C LEU A 177 16.69 0.87 2.13
N LEU A 178 16.05 0.29 3.14
CA LEU A 178 16.70 -0.62 4.10
C LEU A 178 17.28 -1.85 3.40
N PHE A 179 16.53 -2.49 2.51
CA PHE A 179 17.00 -3.66 1.77
C PHE A 179 18.08 -3.29 0.75
N ALA A 180 17.99 -2.11 0.14
CA ALA A 180 19.01 -1.63 -0.79
C ALA A 180 20.34 -1.34 -0.08
N GLU A 181 20.31 -0.86 1.17
CA GLU A 181 21.50 -0.67 2.00
C GLU A 181 22.10 -2.01 2.45
N ALA A 182 21.27 -2.92 2.99
CA ALA A 182 21.72 -4.23 3.47
C ALA A 182 22.36 -5.13 2.38
N ARG A 183 22.08 -4.86 1.09
CA ARG A 183 22.68 -5.59 -0.04
C ARG A 183 23.98 -4.96 -0.57
N LYS A 184 24.35 -3.77 -0.08
CA LYS A 184 25.60 -3.09 -0.43
C LYS A 184 26.73 -3.42 0.55
N GLU A 185 26.39 -3.88 1.74
CA GLU A 185 27.30 -4.41 2.76
C GLU A 185 27.65 -5.88 2.49
#